data_AF-A0A7C4SP17-F1
#
_entry.id   AF-A0A7C4SP17-F1
#
_cell.length_a   1.000
_cell.length_b   1.000
_cell.length_c   1.000
_cell.angle_alpha   90.00
_cell.angle_beta   90.00
_cell.angle_gamma   90.00
#
_symmetry.space_group_name_H-M   'P 1'
#
loop_
_entity.id
_entity.type
_entity.pdbx_description
1 polymer ?
#
loop_
_entity_poly.entity_id
_entity_poly.type
_entity_poly.pdbx_seq_one_letter_code
_entity_poly.pdbx_strand_id
1 'polypeptide(L)' 'MESTATWSAPALLAVKQDYSGMAWRRLLALAKALGFTRVGALKSSFEEETELDLFTEQAVMPIILSTFM' A
#
# COMPACT_ATOMS: atom_id res chain seq x y z
N MET A 1 -9.04 -3.56 -22.42
CA MET A 1 -7.97 -2.58 -22.19
C MET A 1 -6.88 -3.27 -21.41
N GLU A 2 -5.97 -3.95 -22.11
CA GLU A 2 -4.74 -4.47 -21.50
C GLU A 2 -3.84 -3.28 -21.18
N SER A 3 -3.71 -2.96 -19.89
CA SER A 3 -2.65 -2.07 -19.41
C SER A 3 -1.35 -2.85 -19.50
N THR A 4 -0.52 -2.50 -20.48
CA THR A 4 0.82 -3.05 -20.73
C THR A 4 1.86 -2.58 -19.71
N ALA A 5 1.45 -1.93 -18.61
CA ALA A 5 2.35 -1.52 -17.54
C ALA A 5 2.66 -2.71 -16.61
N THR A 6 3.87 -3.24 -16.74
CA THR A 6 4.46 -4.23 -15.82
C THR A 6 4.81 -3.63 -14.46
N TRP A 7 4.86 -2.31 -14.33
CA TRP A 7 5.15 -1.64 -13.06
C TRP A 7 3.96 -1.67 -12.13
N SER A 8 4.20 -2.14 -10.91
CA SER A 8 3.29 -2.11 -9.78
C SER A 8 4.12 -1.76 -8.54
N ALA A 9 3.53 -1.05 -7.59
CA ALA A 9 4.15 -0.80 -6.29
C ALA A 9 3.75 -1.88 -5.28
N PRO A 10 4.53 -2.11 -4.22
CA PRO A 10 4.03 -2.79 -3.03
C PRO A 10 2.94 -1.94 -2.34
N ALA A 11 2.04 -2.57 -1.59
CA ALA A 11 0.99 -1.88 -0.85
C ALA A 11 0.86 -2.42 0.58
N LEU A 12 0.59 -1.52 1.54
CA LEU A 12 0.13 -1.86 2.88
C LEU A 12 -1.41 -1.96 2.88
N LEU A 13 -1.94 -2.99 3.52
CA LEU A 13 -3.36 -3.28 3.60
C LEU A 13 -3.80 -3.29 5.06
N ALA A 14 -4.82 -2.49 5.39
CA ALA A 14 -5.36 -2.41 6.74
C ALA A 14 -6.89 -2.54 6.75
N VAL A 15 -7.42 -3.24 7.76
CA VAL A 15 -8.86 -3.32 8.06
C VAL A 15 -9.05 -2.91 9.52
N LYS A 16 -9.72 -1.78 9.77
CA LYS A 16 -10.00 -1.31 11.14
C LYS A 16 -11.16 -2.06 11.78
N GLN A 17 -12.21 -2.35 10.99
CA GLN A 17 -13.43 -3.01 11.44
C GLN A 17 -13.92 -3.97 10.36
N ASP A 18 -14.40 -5.16 10.75
CA ASP A 18 -15.01 -6.13 9.85
C ASP A 18 -16.32 -6.68 10.43
N TYR A 19 -17.40 -5.90 10.31
CA TYR A 19 -18.75 -6.35 10.70
C TYR A 19 -19.32 -7.43 9.77
N SER A 20 -18.75 -7.58 8.58
CA SER A 20 -19.25 -8.50 7.55
C SER A 20 -18.59 -9.87 7.55
N GLY A 21 -17.47 -10.03 8.26
CA GLY A 21 -16.57 -11.18 8.14
C GLY A 21 -15.92 -11.32 6.76
N MET A 22 -15.98 -10.29 5.91
CA MET A 22 -15.54 -10.32 4.51
C MET A 22 -14.60 -9.18 4.15
N ALA A 23 -14.25 -8.27 5.06
CA ALA A 23 -13.45 -7.10 4.75
C ALA A 23 -12.09 -7.46 4.14
N TRP A 24 -11.39 -8.44 4.74
CA TRP A 24 -10.10 -8.91 4.21
C TRP A 24 -10.22 -9.55 2.82
N ARG A 25 -11.28 -10.32 2.56
CA ARG A 25 -11.49 -10.93 1.25
C ARG A 25 -11.72 -9.87 0.17
N ARG A 26 -12.51 -8.83 0.51
CA ARG A 26 -12.77 -7.70 -0.39
C ARG A 26 -11.52 -6.87 -0.64
N LEU A 27 -10.78 -6.54 0.42
CA LEU A 27 -9.54 -5.75 0.33
C LEU A 27 -8.47 -6.47 -0.51
N LEU A 28 -8.28 -7.78 -0.30
CA LEU A 28 -7.35 -8.57 -1.10
C LEU A 28 -7.79 -8.69 -2.57
N ALA A 29 -9.09 -8.80 -2.84
CA ALA A 29 -9.61 -8.79 -4.20
C ALA A 29 -9.34 -7.45 -4.91
N LEU A 30 -9.50 -6.32 -4.20
CA LEU A 30 -9.14 -4.99 -4.71
C LEU A 30 -7.63 -4.87 -4.97
N ALA A 31 -6.80 -5.28 -4.01
CA ALA A 31 -5.35 -5.26 -4.15
C ALA A 31 -4.87 -6.09 -5.35
N LYS A 32 -5.52 -7.24 -5.60
CA LYS A 32 -5.25 -8.07 -6.78
C LYS A 32 -5.70 -7.40 -8.08
N ALA A 33 -6.89 -6.81 -8.11
CA ALA A 33 -7.42 -6.13 -9.28
C ALA A 33 -6.58 -4.89 -9.68
N LEU A 34 -6.06 -4.15 -8.70
CA LEU A 34 -5.13 -3.03 -8.92
C LEU A 34 -3.70 -3.50 -9.23
N GLY A 35 -3.41 -4.77 -8.97
CA GLY A 35 -2.16 -5.42 -9.30
C GLY A 35 -1.07 -5.33 -8.23
N PHE A 36 -1.35 -4.75 -7.05
CA PHE A 36 -0.41 -4.65 -5.92
C PHE A 36 0.12 -6.03 -5.47
N THR A 37 -0.70 -7.08 -5.61
CA THR A 37 -0.27 -8.46 -5.28
C THR A 37 0.82 -9.01 -6.20
N ARG A 38 1.17 -8.32 -7.30
CA ARG A 38 2.30 -8.70 -8.18
C ARG A 38 3.66 -8.46 -7.51
N VAL A 39 3.77 -7.41 -6.69
CA VAL A 39 5.02 -7.01 -6.04
C VAL A 39 4.98 -7.25 -4.54
N GLY A 40 3.81 -7.09 -3.92
CA GLY A 40 3.60 -7.40 -2.51
C GLY A 40 2.42 -6.64 -1.94
N ALA A 41 1.52 -7.34 -1.28
CA ALA A 41 0.43 -6.75 -0.50
C ALA A 41 0.59 -7.22 0.95
N LEU A 42 1.06 -6.31 1.80
CA LEU A 42 1.47 -6.58 3.18
C LEU A 42 0.35 -6.17 4.13
N LYS A 43 0.07 -7.02 5.12
CA LYS A 43 -0.91 -6.70 6.16
C LYS A 43 -0.30 -5.72 7.16
N SER A 44 -1.03 -4.68 7.50
CA SER A 44 -0.68 -3.64 8.48
C SER A 44 -1.92 -3.20 9.28
N SER A 45 -1.79 -2.15 10.08
CA SER A 45 -2.87 -1.46 10.78
C SER A 45 -3.04 -0.04 10.23
N PHE A 46 -4.20 0.57 10.48
CA PHE A 46 -4.43 1.97 10.08
C PHE A 46 -3.45 2.94 10.78
N GLU A 47 -3.07 2.63 12.02
CA GLU A 47 -2.13 3.47 12.77
C GLU A 47 -0.73 3.39 12.17
N GLU A 48 -0.22 2.16 11.98
CA GLU A 48 1.10 1.92 11.37
C GLU A 48 1.20 2.49 9.95
N GLU A 49 0.18 2.29 9.11
CA GLU A 49 0.20 2.83 7.74
C GLU A 49 0.23 4.35 7.72
N THR A 50 -0.61 5.00 8.52
CA THR A 50 -0.65 6.47 8.59
C THR A 50 0.64 7.05 9.17
N GLU A 51 1.23 6.42 10.19
CA GLU A 51 2.50 6.86 10.75
C GLU A 51 3.66 6.69 9.75
N LEU A 52 3.75 5.54 9.09
CA LEU A 52 4.80 5.27 8.12
C LEU A 52 4.66 6.15 6.88
N ASP A 53 3.45 6.38 6.38
CA ASP A 53 3.20 7.26 5.22
C ASP A 53 3.68 8.69 5.52
N LEU A 54 3.18 9.27 6.62
CA LEU A 54 3.58 10.62 7.05
C LEU A 54 5.08 10.73 7.33
N PHE A 55 5.66 9.74 8.01
CA PHE A 55 7.09 9.74 8.30
C PHE A 55 7.92 9.66 7.01
N THR A 56 7.52 8.80 6.08
CA THR A 56 8.28 8.60 4.84
C THR A 56 8.20 9.84 3.96
N GLU A 57 7.04 10.46 3.84
CA GLU A 57 6.86 11.67 3.02
C GLU A 57 7.51 12.92 3.63
N GLN A 58 7.49 13.07 4.95
CA GLN A 58 7.97 14.29 5.61
C GLN A 58 9.45 14.23 5.99
N ALA A 59 9.95 13.06 6.39
CA ALA A 59 11.32 12.91 6.88
C ALA A 59 12.21 12.18 5.89
N VAL A 60 11.77 11.05 5.34
CA VAL A 60 12.66 10.17 4.56
C VAL A 60 12.83 10.66 3.12
N MET A 61 11.73 10.90 2.41
CA MET A 61 11.75 11.24 0.99
C MET A 61 12.48 12.57 0.71
N PRO A 62 12.31 13.65 1.48
CA PRO A 62 13.07 14.88 1.28
C PRO A 62 14.57 14.68 1.48
N ILE A 63 14.98 13.87 2.48
CA ILE A 63 16.40 13.56 2.73
C ILE A 63 16.99 12.76 1.58
N ILE A 64 16.27 11.75 1.07
CA ILE A 64 16.71 10.97 -0.09
C ILE A 64 16.88 11.89 -1.30
N LEU A 65 15.87 12.71 -1.60
CA LEU A 65 15.91 13.62 -2.74
C LEU A 65 17.05 14.63 -2.63
N SER A 66 17.27 15.23 -1.44
CA SER A 66 18.35 16.21 -1.23
C SER A 66 19.76 15.60 -1.24
N THR A 67 19.89 14.28 -1.04
CA THR A 67 21.20 13.61 -1.01
C THR A 67 21.70 13.28 -2.43
N PHE A 68 20.78 13.08 -3.38
CA PHE A 68 21.11 12.62 -4.75
C PHE A 68 20.90 13.69 -5.84
N MET A 69 20.46 14.89 -5.47
CA MET A 69 20.34 16.07 -6.34
C MET A 69 21.42 17.09 -6.02
#